data_AF-A0A6J0MEC1-F1
#
_entry.id   AF-A0A6J0MEC1-F1
#
_cell.length_a   1.000
_cell.length_b   1.000
_cell.length_c   1.000
_cell.angle_alpha   90.00
_cell.angle_beta   90.00
_cell.angle_gamma   90.00
#
_symmetry.space_group_name_H-M   'P 1'
#
loop_
_entity.id
_entity.type
_entity.pdbx_description
1 polymer ?
#
loop_
_entity_poly.entity_id
_entity_poly.type
_entity_poly.pdbx_seq_one_letter_code
_entity_poly.pdbx_strand_id
1 'polypeptide(L)'
;MKEQNSDSDSDGPPEEFTQEQAKVEDAALRKIQRDNKARVAREKKESRRHLAAKITPRKSRKNESFEEEEPEEEEDREALANKGLLSKDVIDFLAEREKPKNSSEFEEEEEETNKEHPRKKKHKSSGIETVIYKEIPPPECLKTGLDFLKKRKAQVPRSSSILKNSTQALRLITGAASSKKQRQKK
;
A
#
# COMPACT_ATOMS: atom_id res chain seq x y z
N MET A 1 -13.81 -73.95 14.04
CA MET A 1 -12.72 -74.04 13.03
C MET A 1 -12.57 -72.68 12.37
N LYS A 2 -11.33 -72.31 12.02
CA LYS A 2 -10.80 -70.96 11.75
C LYS A 2 -11.45 -70.22 10.56
N GLU A 3 -11.47 -68.91 10.74
CA GLU A 3 -11.71 -67.83 9.77
C GLU A 3 -10.71 -67.82 8.61
N GLN A 4 -11.14 -67.36 7.43
CA GLN A 4 -10.26 -66.74 6.43
C GLN A 4 -11.01 -65.60 5.73
N ASN A 5 -10.83 -64.38 6.25
CA ASN A 5 -10.99 -63.14 5.50
C ASN A 5 -9.64 -62.82 4.87
N SER A 6 -9.56 -62.81 3.54
CA SER A 6 -8.37 -62.36 2.81
C SER A 6 -8.58 -60.92 2.35
N ASP A 7 -8.52 -59.98 3.28
CA ASP A 7 -8.26 -58.57 2.95
C ASP A 7 -6.76 -58.44 2.74
N SER A 8 -6.36 -58.43 1.49
CA SER A 8 -4.98 -58.26 1.07
C SER A 8 -4.65 -56.77 1.10
N ASP A 9 -4.36 -56.24 2.30
CA ASP A 9 -3.79 -54.90 2.49
C ASP A 9 -2.38 -54.88 1.90
N SER A 10 -2.28 -54.41 0.65
CA SER A 10 -1.02 -54.15 -0.03
C SER A 10 -0.38 -52.87 0.52
N ASP A 11 0.08 -52.92 1.77
CA ASP A 11 0.88 -51.87 2.42
C ASP A 11 2.36 -51.99 1.97
N GLY A 12 2.57 -51.82 0.66
CA GLY A 12 3.91 -51.76 0.08
C GLY A 12 4.62 -50.49 0.57
N PRO A 13 5.86 -50.58 1.09
CA PRO A 13 6.59 -49.41 1.56
C PRO A 13 6.76 -48.38 0.43
N PRO A 14 6.76 -47.06 0.74
CA PRO A 14 6.91 -46.03 -0.28
C PRO A 14 8.23 -46.23 -1.01
N GLU A 15 8.21 -46.07 -2.35
CA GLU A 15 9.39 -46.17 -3.20
C GLU A 15 10.56 -45.36 -2.61
N GLU A 16 11.67 -46.06 -2.35
CA GLU A 16 12.88 -45.44 -1.81
C GLU A 16 13.46 -44.47 -2.83
N PHE A 17 13.17 -43.18 -2.64
CA PHE A 17 13.69 -42.12 -3.48
C PHE A 17 15.22 -42.07 -3.36
N THR A 18 15.90 -42.34 -4.46
CA THR A 18 17.36 -42.46 -4.46
C THR A 18 18.01 -41.09 -4.18
N GLN A 19 19.10 -41.09 -3.40
CA GLN A 19 19.79 -39.85 -3.00
C GLN A 19 20.23 -39.00 -4.20
N GLU A 20 20.48 -39.63 -5.36
CA GLU A 20 20.85 -38.95 -6.60
C GLU A 20 19.66 -38.19 -7.22
N GLN A 21 18.47 -38.81 -7.25
CA GLN A 21 17.24 -38.15 -7.70
C GLN A 21 16.91 -36.92 -6.83
N ALA A 22 17.11 -37.01 -5.52
CA ALA A 22 16.91 -35.88 -4.61
C ALA A 22 17.82 -34.69 -4.89
N LYS A 23 19.10 -34.95 -5.20
CA LYS A 23 20.05 -33.90 -5.56
C LYS A 23 19.67 -33.21 -6.88
N VAL A 24 19.13 -33.95 -7.84
CA VAL A 24 18.68 -33.42 -9.13
C VAL A 24 17.47 -32.51 -8.95
N GLU A 25 16.47 -32.94 -8.18
CA GLU A 25 15.28 -32.14 -7.89
C GLU A 25 15.62 -30.86 -7.10
N ASP A 26 16.47 -30.97 -6.08
CA ASP A 26 16.96 -29.82 -5.32
C ASP A 26 17.69 -28.80 -6.20
N ALA A 27 18.50 -29.27 -7.15
CA ALA A 27 19.18 -28.40 -8.10
C ALA A 27 18.19 -27.68 -9.02
N ALA A 28 17.15 -28.38 -9.49
CA ALA A 28 16.08 -27.81 -10.30
C ALA A 28 15.29 -26.75 -9.53
N LEU A 29 14.90 -27.03 -8.28
CA LEU A 29 14.20 -26.09 -7.42
C LEU A 29 15.04 -24.83 -7.16
N ARG A 30 16.33 -24.99 -6.86
CA ARG A 30 17.26 -23.85 -6.69
C ARG A 30 17.37 -23.01 -7.95
N LYS A 31 17.40 -23.63 -9.14
CA LYS A 31 17.43 -22.91 -10.41
C LYS A 31 16.16 -22.05 -10.58
N ILE A 32 14.98 -22.65 -10.40
CA ILE A 32 13.69 -21.97 -10.50
C ILE A 32 13.61 -20.78 -9.53
N GLN A 33 14.08 -20.95 -8.28
CA GLN A 33 14.09 -19.87 -7.30
C GLN A 33 14.97 -18.69 -7.74
N ARG A 34 16.16 -18.95 -8.29
CA ARG A 34 17.06 -17.90 -8.80
C ARG A 34 16.43 -17.17 -9.98
N ASP A 35 15.87 -17.91 -10.93
CA ASP A 35 15.24 -17.36 -12.13
C ASP A 35 14.02 -16.49 -11.78
N ASN A 36 13.16 -16.97 -10.87
CA ASN A 36 12.02 -16.20 -10.37
C ASN A 36 12.45 -14.92 -9.66
N LYS A 37 13.47 -14.98 -8.80
CA LYS A 37 14.01 -13.80 -8.11
C LYS A 37 14.55 -12.78 -9.11
N ALA A 38 15.26 -13.22 -10.15
CA ALA A 38 15.76 -12.36 -11.21
C ALA A 38 14.61 -11.72 -12.02
N ARG A 39 13.57 -12.49 -12.38
CA ARG A 39 12.38 -12.00 -13.07
C ARG A 39 11.66 -10.92 -12.29
N VAL A 40 11.35 -11.17 -11.02
CA VAL A 40 10.65 -10.21 -10.14
C VAL A 40 11.48 -8.93 -9.97
N ALA A 41 12.80 -9.03 -9.89
CA ALA A 41 13.66 -7.86 -9.81
C ALA A 41 13.61 -6.99 -11.08
N ARG A 42 13.56 -7.62 -12.28
CA ARG A 42 13.42 -6.92 -13.57
C ARG A 42 12.06 -6.24 -13.68
N GLU A 43 10.99 -6.98 -13.41
CA GLU A 43 9.61 -6.46 -13.45
C GLU A 43 9.42 -5.28 -12.49
N LYS A 44 9.94 -5.37 -11.26
CA LYS A 44 9.90 -4.28 -10.30
C LYS A 44 10.68 -3.06 -10.77
N LYS A 45 11.81 -3.26 -11.47
CA LYS A 45 12.61 -2.18 -12.05
C LYS A 45 11.85 -1.51 -13.21
N GLU A 46 11.19 -2.27 -14.06
CA GLU A 46 10.36 -1.76 -15.15
C GLU A 46 9.12 -1.02 -14.64
N SER A 47 8.43 -1.56 -13.65
CA SER A 47 7.32 -0.90 -12.95
C SER A 47 7.74 0.46 -12.39
N ARG A 48 8.90 0.53 -11.72
CA ARG A 48 9.48 1.80 -11.25
C ARG A 48 9.79 2.77 -12.40
N ARG A 49 10.28 2.26 -13.55
CA ARG A 49 10.56 3.08 -14.74
C ARG A 49 9.27 3.68 -15.32
N HIS A 50 8.21 2.88 -15.45
CA HIS A 50 6.89 3.36 -15.87
C HIS A 50 6.30 4.37 -14.90
N LEU A 51 6.41 4.11 -13.58
CA LEU A 51 5.94 5.03 -12.57
C LEU A 51 6.69 6.36 -12.63
N ALA A 52 8.02 6.34 -12.80
CA ALA A 52 8.82 7.55 -12.97
C ALA A 52 8.44 8.32 -14.25
N ALA A 53 8.15 7.64 -15.36
CA ALA A 53 7.68 8.28 -16.59
C ALA A 53 6.32 8.97 -16.41
N LYS A 54 5.42 8.40 -15.61
CA LYS A 54 4.12 9.02 -15.27
C LYS A 54 4.27 10.21 -14.32
N ILE A 55 5.13 10.09 -13.30
CA ILE A 55 5.30 11.13 -12.25
C ILE A 55 6.11 12.32 -12.79
N THR A 56 7.17 12.05 -13.52
CA THR A 56 8.00 13.09 -14.14
C THR A 56 7.77 13.03 -15.64
N PRO A 57 6.91 13.89 -16.21
CA PRO A 57 6.87 14.09 -17.65
C PRO A 57 8.22 14.69 -18.05
N ARG A 58 9.18 13.84 -18.39
CA ARG A 58 10.43 14.28 -18.99
C ARG A 58 10.07 14.83 -20.35
N LYS A 59 10.40 16.10 -20.61
CA LYS A 59 10.49 16.62 -21.97
C LYS A 59 11.41 15.65 -22.72
N SER A 60 10.89 14.98 -23.76
CA SER A 60 11.72 14.14 -24.62
C SER A 60 12.89 15.02 -25.08
N ARG A 61 14.12 14.55 -24.92
CA ARG A 61 15.23 15.18 -25.64
C ARG A 61 14.93 14.93 -27.11
N LYS A 62 14.48 15.99 -27.79
CA LYS A 62 14.42 16.05 -29.25
C LYS A 62 15.85 15.76 -29.69
N ASN A 63 16.10 14.56 -30.22
CA ASN A 63 17.32 14.33 -30.95
C ASN A 63 17.20 15.25 -32.17
N GLU A 64 18.08 16.25 -32.27
CA GLU A 64 18.29 17.02 -33.49
C GLU A 64 18.79 16.05 -34.57
N SER A 65 17.85 15.43 -35.28
CA SER A 65 18.06 15.05 -36.66
C SER A 65 17.20 16.00 -37.50
N PHE A 66 17.94 16.75 -38.31
CA PHE A 66 17.59 17.72 -39.34
C PHE A 66 16.47 17.27 -40.32
N GLU A 67 15.93 18.25 -41.07
CA GLU A 67 14.87 18.22 -42.12
C GLU A 67 13.41 18.12 -41.60
N GLU A 68 12.42 18.92 -42.02
CA GLU A 68 12.25 19.96 -43.06
C GLU A 68 10.92 20.72 -42.75
N GLU A 69 10.67 21.81 -43.47
CA GLU A 69 9.61 22.85 -43.36
C GLU A 69 8.12 22.42 -43.34
N GLU A 70 7.31 23.26 -42.66
CA GLU A 70 5.90 23.76 -42.84
C GLU A 70 4.79 22.95 -43.56
N PRO A 71 3.47 23.29 -43.42
CA PRO A 71 2.78 24.23 -42.51
C PRO A 71 1.53 23.63 -41.80
N GLU A 72 0.84 24.54 -41.11
CA GLU A 72 -0.35 24.47 -40.24
C GLU A 72 -1.51 23.53 -40.63
N GLU A 73 -1.94 22.71 -39.66
CA GLU A 73 -3.33 22.28 -39.47
C GLU A 73 -3.69 22.50 -37.99
N GLU A 74 -4.17 23.69 -37.62
CA GLU A 74 -4.60 23.99 -36.25
C GLU A 74 -5.99 23.44 -35.90
N GLU A 75 -6.77 22.99 -36.89
CA GLU A 75 -8.13 22.49 -36.66
C GLU A 75 -8.17 21.11 -35.99
N ASP A 76 -7.13 20.29 -36.14
CA ASP A 76 -7.13 18.93 -35.61
C ASP A 76 -6.48 18.81 -34.21
N ARG A 77 -5.83 19.88 -33.73
CA ARG A 77 -5.21 19.91 -32.39
C ARG A 77 -6.24 19.94 -31.27
N GLU A 78 -7.35 20.67 -31.44
CA GLU A 78 -8.46 20.63 -30.48
C GLU A 78 -9.16 19.27 -30.48
N ALA A 79 -9.37 18.66 -31.65
CA ALA A 79 -9.99 17.35 -31.74
C ALA A 79 -9.10 16.24 -31.13
N LEU A 80 -7.78 16.29 -31.35
CA LEU A 80 -6.79 15.41 -30.72
C LEU A 80 -6.69 15.64 -29.21
N ALA A 81 -6.74 16.88 -28.73
CA ALA A 81 -6.72 17.20 -27.30
C ALA A 81 -8.00 16.73 -26.58
N ASN A 82 -9.13 16.66 -27.30
CA ASN A 82 -10.41 16.21 -26.77
C ASN A 82 -10.66 14.70 -26.93
N LYS A 83 -9.72 13.92 -27.51
CA LYS A 83 -9.80 12.44 -27.55
C LYS A 83 -9.67 11.86 -26.13
N GLY A 84 -10.80 11.77 -25.44
CA GLY A 84 -10.92 11.23 -24.08
C GLY A 84 -11.73 12.10 -23.12
N LEU A 85 -12.13 13.30 -23.53
CA LEU A 85 -13.06 14.17 -22.79
C LEU A 85 -14.49 13.95 -23.31
N LEU A 86 -15.48 14.21 -22.45
CA LEU A 86 -16.88 14.27 -22.87
C LEU A 86 -17.07 15.43 -23.87
N SER A 87 -18.09 15.34 -24.73
CA SER A 87 -18.41 16.46 -25.64
C SER A 87 -18.69 17.74 -24.84
N LYS A 88 -18.32 18.89 -25.43
CA LYS A 88 -18.51 20.22 -24.81
C LYS A 88 -19.96 20.38 -24.31
N ASP A 89 -20.94 19.95 -25.11
CA ASP A 89 -22.37 19.95 -24.77
C ASP A 89 -22.72 19.21 -23.46
N VAL A 90 -22.05 18.08 -23.18
CA VAL A 90 -22.30 17.30 -21.95
C VAL A 90 -21.63 17.94 -20.74
N ILE A 91 -20.45 18.54 -20.94
CA ILE A 91 -19.73 19.26 -19.90
C ILE A 91 -20.53 20.49 -19.47
N ASP A 92 -21.07 21.25 -20.41
CA ASP A 92 -21.89 22.44 -20.14
C ASP A 92 -23.19 22.07 -19.44
N PHE A 93 -23.87 20.99 -19.87
CA PHE A 93 -25.06 20.47 -19.21
C PHE A 93 -24.81 20.05 -17.74
N LEU A 94 -23.66 19.44 -17.46
CA LEU A 94 -23.27 19.07 -16.09
C LEU A 94 -22.92 20.31 -15.25
N ALA A 95 -22.24 21.29 -15.84
CA ALA A 95 -21.89 22.54 -15.17
C ALA A 95 -23.14 23.35 -14.79
N GLU A 96 -24.15 23.43 -15.67
CA GLU A 96 -25.45 24.05 -15.37
C GLU A 96 -26.18 23.34 -14.23
N ARG A 97 -26.07 22.01 -14.16
CA ARG A 97 -26.70 21.20 -13.10
C ARG A 97 -25.97 21.31 -11.76
N GLU A 98 -24.66 21.50 -11.79
CA GLU A 98 -23.81 21.62 -10.60
C GLU A 98 -23.80 23.04 -10.02
N LYS A 99 -24.18 24.08 -10.81
CA LYS A 99 -24.48 25.41 -10.26
C LYS A 99 -25.54 25.26 -9.15
N PRO A 100 -25.15 25.41 -7.87
CA PRO A 100 -26.09 25.19 -6.78
C PRO A 100 -27.10 26.34 -6.79
N LYS A 101 -28.39 26.03 -6.55
CA LYS A 101 -29.46 27.01 -6.24
C LYS A 101 -29.24 27.76 -4.92
N ASN A 102 -27.99 27.90 -4.48
CA ASN A 102 -27.58 28.44 -3.19
C ASN A 102 -26.85 29.79 -3.36
N SER A 103 -26.94 30.43 -4.53
CA SER A 103 -26.46 31.80 -4.77
C SER A 103 -27.49 32.85 -4.33
N SER A 104 -28.06 32.68 -3.14
CA SER A 104 -28.61 33.80 -2.39
C SER A 104 -27.52 34.17 -1.40
N GLU A 105 -26.85 35.29 -1.66
CA GLU A 105 -25.89 35.96 -0.75
C GLU A 105 -24.43 35.50 -0.88
N PHE A 106 -23.76 35.88 -1.97
CA PHE A 106 -22.43 36.52 -1.95
C PHE A 106 -22.04 36.95 -3.38
N GLU A 107 -22.49 38.13 -3.78
CA GLU A 107 -21.98 38.85 -4.95
C GLU A 107 -20.99 39.91 -4.44
N GLU A 108 -20.00 40.26 -5.26
CA GLU A 108 -18.91 41.22 -5.05
C GLU A 108 -17.72 40.75 -4.18
N GLU A 109 -16.61 40.42 -4.85
CA GLU A 109 -15.49 41.37 -5.03
C GLU A 109 -14.32 40.57 -5.65
N GLU A 110 -14.19 40.65 -6.98
CA GLU A 110 -12.91 40.37 -7.63
C GLU A 110 -12.01 41.58 -7.37
N GLU A 111 -10.97 41.43 -6.55
CA GLU A 111 -9.77 42.26 -6.68
C GLU A 111 -8.55 41.61 -5.99
N GLU A 112 -7.41 41.86 -6.62
CA GLU A 112 -6.12 41.22 -6.46
C GLU A 112 -5.57 41.27 -5.03
N THR A 113 -5.32 40.13 -4.39
CA THR A 113 -4.13 40.00 -3.52
C THR A 113 -3.54 38.60 -3.59
N ASN A 114 -2.38 38.50 -4.24
CA ASN A 114 -1.45 37.38 -4.08
C ASN A 114 -0.97 37.31 -2.63
N LYS A 115 -1.73 36.67 -1.77
CA LYS A 115 -1.28 36.24 -0.44
C LYS A 115 -1.21 34.72 -0.48
N GLU A 116 0.01 34.17 -0.56
CA GLU A 116 0.22 32.74 -0.40
C GLU A 116 -0.19 32.33 1.02
N HIS A 117 -1.42 31.84 1.17
CA HIS A 117 -1.88 31.27 2.41
C HIS A 117 -1.15 29.95 2.63
N PRO A 118 -0.52 29.71 3.81
CA PRO A 118 0.11 28.43 4.07
C PRO A 118 -0.94 27.33 3.94
N ARG A 119 -0.66 26.35 3.08
CA ARG A 119 -1.54 25.20 2.83
C ARG A 119 -1.98 24.58 4.16
N LYS A 120 -3.26 24.75 4.51
CA LYS A 120 -3.85 24.12 5.71
C LYS A 120 -3.67 22.61 5.57
N LYS A 121 -3.01 21.99 6.55
CA LYS A 121 -2.89 20.52 6.62
C LYS A 121 -4.32 19.97 6.70
N LYS A 122 -4.70 19.06 5.80
CA LYS A 122 -5.99 18.37 5.90
C LYS A 122 -6.04 17.69 7.27
N HIS A 123 -7.02 18.05 8.10
CA HIS A 123 -7.31 17.28 9.30
C HIS A 123 -7.66 15.87 8.85
N LYS A 124 -7.01 14.88 9.45
CA LYS A 124 -7.41 13.49 9.25
C LYS A 124 -8.86 13.42 9.71
N SER A 125 -9.79 13.08 8.82
CA SER A 125 -11.08 12.60 9.30
C SER A 125 -10.75 11.39 10.17
N SER A 126 -11.18 11.43 11.44
CA SER A 126 -11.36 10.19 12.16
C SER A 126 -12.29 9.37 11.27
N GLY A 127 -11.77 8.32 10.65
CA GLY A 127 -12.60 7.41 9.86
C GLY A 127 -13.76 6.89 10.71
N ILE A 128 -14.63 6.08 10.09
CA ILE A 128 -15.77 5.43 10.75
C ILE A 128 -15.37 4.98 12.16
N GLU A 129 -16.02 5.56 13.16
CA GLU A 129 -15.74 5.30 14.57
C GLU A 129 -15.85 3.80 14.80
N THR A 130 -14.77 3.16 15.25
CA THR A 130 -14.78 1.73 15.50
C THR A 130 -15.72 1.44 16.66
N VAL A 131 -16.90 0.90 16.35
CA VAL A 131 -17.86 0.46 17.35
C VAL A 131 -17.30 -0.79 18.02
N ILE A 132 -16.79 -0.62 19.24
CA ILE A 132 -16.36 -1.74 20.08
C ILE A 132 -17.63 -2.37 20.67
N TYR A 133 -18.08 -3.47 20.09
CA TYR A 133 -19.19 -4.26 20.62
C TYR A 133 -18.77 -4.88 21.97
N LYS A 134 -19.32 -4.35 23.07
CA LYS A 134 -19.08 -4.87 24.43
C LYS A 134 -19.69 -6.26 24.67
N GLU A 135 -20.61 -6.67 23.80
CA GLU A 135 -21.39 -7.91 23.94
C GLU A 135 -20.69 -9.13 23.33
N ILE A 136 -19.72 -8.93 22.43
CA ILE A 136 -19.00 -10.03 21.81
C ILE A 136 -17.88 -10.47 22.77
N PRO A 137 -17.93 -11.70 23.31
CA PRO A 137 -16.87 -12.17 24.17
C PRO A 137 -15.56 -12.28 23.38
N PRO A 138 -14.40 -12.01 24.02
CA PRO A 138 -13.11 -12.16 23.38
C PRO A 138 -12.93 -13.60 22.88
N PRO A 139 -12.49 -13.83 21.64
CA PRO A 139 -12.28 -15.18 21.14
C PRO A 139 -11.22 -15.92 21.97
N GLU A 140 -11.36 -17.23 22.09
CA GLU A 140 -10.50 -18.07 22.93
C GLU A 140 -9.02 -18.01 22.52
N CYS A 141 -8.74 -17.77 21.23
CA CYS A 141 -7.40 -17.59 20.71
C CYS A 141 -6.66 -16.37 21.29
N LEU A 142 -7.36 -15.40 21.90
CA LEU A 142 -6.72 -14.31 22.63
C LEU A 142 -6.05 -14.80 23.91
N LYS A 143 -6.64 -15.78 24.60
CA LYS A 143 -6.05 -16.34 25.83
C LYS A 143 -4.75 -17.05 25.48
N THR A 144 -4.77 -17.90 24.45
CA THR A 144 -3.58 -18.63 23.98
C THR A 144 -2.52 -17.69 23.42
N GLY A 145 -2.91 -16.66 22.67
CA GLY A 145 -2.01 -15.64 22.13
C GLY A 145 -1.32 -14.80 23.21
N LEU A 146 -2.05 -14.41 24.26
CA LEU A 146 -1.47 -13.67 25.40
C LEU A 146 -0.48 -14.53 26.17
N ASP A 147 -0.78 -15.80 26.40
CA ASP A 147 0.12 -16.70 27.12
C ASP A 147 1.36 -17.05 26.29
N PHE A 148 1.21 -17.22 24.97
CA PHE A 148 2.34 -17.33 24.05
C PHE A 148 3.23 -16.09 24.12
N LEU A 149 2.65 -14.89 24.06
CA LEU A 149 3.42 -13.65 24.13
C LEU A 149 4.13 -13.47 25.47
N LYS A 150 3.50 -13.87 26.59
CA LYS A 150 4.12 -13.87 27.93
C LYS A 150 5.31 -14.83 27.98
N LYS A 151 5.15 -16.08 27.50
CA LYS A 151 6.23 -17.07 27.41
C LYS A 151 7.40 -16.52 26.58
N ARG A 152 7.12 -15.97 25.41
CA ARG A 152 8.12 -15.35 24.53
C ARG A 152 8.79 -14.14 25.19
N LYS A 153 8.02 -13.32 25.91
CA LYS A 153 8.56 -12.19 26.68
C LYS A 153 9.51 -12.66 27.78
N ALA A 154 9.20 -13.74 28.48
CA ALA A 154 10.07 -14.30 29.52
C ALA A 154 11.34 -14.97 28.95
N GLN A 155 11.26 -15.54 27.74
CA GLN A 155 12.37 -16.24 27.09
C GLN A 155 13.43 -15.29 26.51
N VAL A 156 13.06 -14.05 26.15
CA VAL A 156 14.01 -13.08 25.60
C VAL A 156 14.80 -12.44 26.76
N PRO A 157 16.14 -12.62 26.83
CA PRO A 157 16.95 -11.95 27.82
C PRO A 157 16.85 -10.43 27.60
N ARG A 158 16.30 -9.72 28.59
CA ARG A 158 16.23 -8.27 28.61
C ARG A 158 17.02 -7.75 29.80
N SER A 159 17.65 -6.60 29.64
CA SER A 159 18.22 -5.91 30.80
C SER A 159 17.09 -5.56 31.78
N SER A 160 17.37 -5.68 33.08
CA SER A 160 16.41 -5.38 34.15
C SER A 160 15.91 -3.92 34.08
N SER A 161 16.72 -3.01 33.57
CA SER A 161 16.36 -1.61 33.30
C SER A 161 15.22 -1.47 32.27
N ILE A 162 15.25 -2.25 31.19
CA ILE A 162 14.20 -2.24 30.16
C ILE A 162 12.89 -2.85 30.69
N LEU A 163 12.98 -3.87 31.54
CA LEU A 163 11.80 -4.47 32.18
C LEU A 163 11.14 -3.49 33.15
N LYS A 164 11.94 -2.81 33.99
CA LYS A 164 11.45 -1.82 34.97
C LYS A 164 10.93 -0.55 34.30
N ASN A 165 11.56 -0.08 33.23
CA ASN A 165 11.23 1.16 32.52
C ASN A 165 10.57 0.91 31.16
N SER A 166 9.79 -0.17 31.02
CA SER A 166 9.21 -0.58 29.73
C SER A 166 8.33 0.50 29.07
N THR A 167 7.60 1.26 29.87
CA THR A 167 6.72 2.36 29.44
C THR A 167 7.50 3.59 28.94
N GLN A 168 8.75 3.76 29.39
CA GLN A 168 9.63 4.85 28.99
C GLN A 168 10.55 4.44 27.83
N ALA A 169 11.01 3.20 27.81
CA ALA A 169 11.89 2.65 26.78
C ALA A 169 11.25 2.67 25.38
N LEU A 170 9.96 2.34 25.28
CA LEU A 170 9.24 2.39 24.00
C LEU A 170 8.90 3.82 23.55
N ARG A 171 8.84 4.77 24.50
CA ARG A 171 8.52 6.18 24.23
C ARG A 171 9.65 6.91 23.48
N LEU A 172 10.86 6.37 23.48
CA LEU A 172 11.98 6.87 22.66
C LEU A 172 11.93 6.35 21.21
N ILE A 173 11.28 5.21 20.96
CA ILE A 173 11.26 4.55 19.65
C ILE A 173 10.07 5.02 18.81
N THR A 174 8.91 5.18 19.43
CA THR A 174 7.77 5.87 18.81
C THR A 174 7.89 7.33 19.20
N GLY A 175 8.15 8.25 18.28
CA GLY A 175 8.43 9.69 18.52
C GLY A 175 7.32 10.53 19.18
N ALA A 176 6.64 10.01 20.20
CA ALA A 176 5.76 10.73 21.10
C ALA A 176 6.62 11.40 22.18
N ALA A 177 7.19 12.56 21.83
CA ALA A 177 7.72 13.49 22.81
C ALA A 177 6.68 13.72 23.92
N SER A 178 7.12 13.59 25.16
CA SER A 178 6.30 13.76 26.35
C SER A 178 5.58 15.11 26.34
N SER A 179 4.24 15.10 26.24
CA SER A 179 3.42 16.24 26.61
C SER A 179 3.43 16.40 28.13
N LYS A 180 4.42 17.12 28.65
CA LYS A 180 4.40 17.60 30.04
C LYS A 180 3.27 18.63 30.14
N LYS A 181 2.13 18.27 30.73
CA LYS A 181 1.17 19.25 31.26
C LYS A 181 1.89 20.03 32.36
N GLN A 182 2.32 21.26 32.05
CA GLN A 182 2.65 22.25 33.07
C GLN A 182 1.36 22.52 33.86
N ARG A 183 1.29 22.03 35.10
CA ARG A 183 0.30 22.50 36.07
C ARG A 183 0.76 23.90 36.47
N GLN A 184 0.13 24.94 35.93
CA GLN A 184 0.22 26.26 36.55
C GLN A 184 -0.48 26.17 37.90
N LYS A 185 0.27 26.44 38.98
CA LYS A 185 -0.31 26.71 40.29
C LYS A 185 -0.81 28.15 40.26
N LYS A 186 -2.03 28.35 40.76
CA LYS A 186 -2.57 29.66 41.12
C LYS A 186 -1.75 30.27 42.25
#